data_AF-A0A7I7W6J6-F1
#
_entry.id   AF-A0A7I7W6J6-F1
#
_cell.length_a   1.000
_cell.length_b   1.000
_cell.length_c   1.000
_cell.angle_alpha   90.00
_cell.angle_beta   90.00
_cell.angle_gamma   90.00
#
_symmetry.space_group_name_H-M   'P 1'
#
loop_
_entity.id
_entity.type
_entity.pdbx_description
1 polymer ?
#
loop_
_entity_poly.entity_id
_entity_poly.type
_entity_poly.pdbx_seq_one_letter_code
_entity_poly.pdbx_strand_id
1 'polypeptide(L)'
;MEDDPTDDQETVTSWTNPWIAEYNSRQAMLMEMRAFEVIAMTRDLNLTSYAFSKNAEELQNHIWRYPEIGQSQPFNPDVGDPFGIELARLLANFLASVKSLVSGQRAVLRDIWPKIGKQLSEFESGEYTTKRLAVFEADEAKLLEELRNYSQHKFLPYLNPAWQFSQAMPMTEFQFRLHVEPLLKWDSLNAEVRKYLQRQGDSIDLLPIIGRYTAAVREFYGWFWLKIDEKTKPERVEYDAHVAELMVFGEEVFLTPDWIRRPGGEQPPGWNGKRWRRRSLAEIRQRRWALGHRSFRGITVDNQGGAEVGEHPWTPILLRVP
;
A
#
# COMPACT_ATOMS: atom_id res chain seq x y z
N MET A 1 -42.45 15.31 -51.11
CA MET A 1 -41.06 15.61 -51.50
C MET A 1 -40.44 16.23 -50.26
N GLU A 2 -40.20 15.40 -49.24
CA GLU A 2 -38.92 14.71 -49.00
C GLU A 2 -37.84 15.75 -48.68
N ASP A 3 -37.81 16.12 -47.39
CA ASP A 3 -36.64 16.75 -46.76
C ASP A 3 -35.61 15.63 -46.54
N ASP A 4 -34.49 15.72 -47.26
CA ASP A 4 -33.35 14.83 -47.16
C ASP A 4 -32.41 15.37 -46.06
N PRO A 5 -32.18 14.67 -44.94
CA PRO A 5 -31.17 15.08 -43.99
C PRO A 5 -29.80 14.62 -44.51
N THR A 6 -29.00 15.55 -45.01
CA THR A 6 -27.57 15.33 -45.25
C THR A 6 -26.89 15.01 -43.92
N ASP A 7 -26.74 13.72 -43.66
CA ASP A 7 -25.94 13.15 -42.58
C ASP A 7 -24.46 13.30 -42.95
N ASP A 8 -23.94 14.51 -42.82
CA ASP A 8 -22.50 14.81 -42.86
C ASP A 8 -21.85 14.28 -41.57
N GLN A 9 -21.74 12.96 -41.46
CA GLN A 9 -20.86 12.33 -40.48
C GLN A 9 -19.42 12.58 -40.92
N GLU A 10 -18.81 13.64 -40.38
CA GLU A 10 -17.37 13.82 -40.39
C GLU A 10 -16.71 12.58 -39.78
N THR A 11 -16.22 11.70 -40.64
CA THR A 11 -15.40 10.57 -40.24
C THR A 11 -14.06 11.13 -39.77
N VAL A 12 -13.95 11.40 -38.47
CA VAL A 12 -12.68 11.75 -37.84
C VAL A 12 -11.75 10.53 -37.94
N THR A 13 -10.96 10.47 -39.01
CA THR A 13 -9.86 9.52 -39.14
C THR A 13 -8.82 9.81 -38.05
N SER A 14 -8.92 9.11 -36.92
CA SER A 14 -7.90 9.17 -35.87
C SER A 14 -6.69 8.34 -36.29
N TRP A 15 -5.62 9.00 -36.73
CA TRP A 15 -4.35 8.35 -36.99
C TRP A 15 -3.68 7.99 -35.66
N THR A 16 -3.77 6.71 -35.27
CA THR A 16 -3.04 6.21 -34.11
C THR A 16 -1.64 5.82 -34.54
N ASN A 17 -0.61 6.44 -33.93
CA ASN A 17 0.78 6.06 -34.18
C ASN A 17 1.00 4.58 -33.79
N PRO A 18 1.41 3.70 -34.71
CA PRO A 18 1.50 2.26 -34.45
C PRO A 18 2.44 1.91 -33.30
N TRP A 19 3.49 2.71 -33.08
CA TRP A 19 4.45 2.51 -31.99
C TRP A 19 3.86 2.86 -30.62
N ILE A 20 3.00 3.87 -30.57
CA ILE A 20 2.27 4.25 -29.34
C ILE A 20 1.19 3.21 -29.04
N ALA A 21 0.48 2.73 -30.07
CA ALA A 21 -0.49 1.65 -29.92
C ALA A 21 0.17 0.39 -29.36
N GLU A 22 1.35 0.02 -29.87
CA GLU A 22 2.12 -1.13 -29.37
C GLU A 22 2.60 -0.92 -27.93
N TYR A 23 3.13 0.27 -27.60
CA TYR A 23 3.56 0.59 -26.24
C TYR A 23 2.40 0.44 -25.24
N ASN A 24 1.23 0.98 -25.58
CA ASN A 24 0.03 0.87 -24.76
C ASN A 24 -0.46 -0.58 -24.65
N SER A 25 -0.39 -1.37 -25.72
CA SER A 25 -0.75 -2.79 -25.68
C SER A 25 0.14 -3.58 -24.74
N ARG A 26 1.46 -3.37 -24.78
CA ARG A 26 2.41 -4.02 -23.85
C ARG A 26 2.21 -3.57 -22.41
N GLN A 27 1.91 -2.30 -22.20
CA GLN A 27 1.56 -1.80 -20.87
C GLN A 27 0.28 -2.48 -20.34
N ALA A 28 -0.74 -2.65 -21.19
CA ALA A 28 -1.96 -3.36 -20.81
C ALA A 28 -1.67 -4.82 -20.43
N MET A 29 -0.83 -5.52 -21.20
CA MET A 29 -0.40 -6.89 -20.87
C MET A 29 0.28 -6.96 -19.50
N LEU A 30 1.16 -6.01 -19.15
CA LEU A 30 1.76 -5.94 -17.79
C LEU A 30 0.70 -5.78 -16.71
N MET A 31 -0.32 -4.95 -16.95
CA MET A 31 -1.36 -4.66 -15.98
C MET A 31 -2.29 -5.85 -15.74
N GLU A 32 -2.39 -6.77 -16.70
CA GLU A 32 -3.13 -8.03 -16.60
C GLU A 32 -2.33 -9.14 -15.88
N MET A 33 -1.01 -8.96 -15.69
CA MET A 33 -0.19 -9.95 -15.00
C MET A 33 -0.50 -9.96 -13.49
N ARG A 34 -0.55 -11.16 -12.92
CA ARG A 34 -0.76 -11.37 -11.48
C ARG A 34 0.22 -10.59 -10.61
N ALA A 35 1.49 -10.51 -11.02
CA ALA A 35 2.51 -9.76 -10.30
C ALA A 35 2.16 -8.26 -10.16
N PHE A 36 1.55 -7.65 -11.18
CA PHE A 36 1.11 -6.26 -11.13
C PHE A 36 -0.01 -6.06 -10.10
N GLU A 37 -1.00 -6.95 -10.09
CA GLU A 37 -2.08 -6.92 -9.10
C GLU A 37 -1.53 -6.97 -7.68
N VAL A 38 -0.61 -7.90 -7.41
CA VAL A 38 -0.01 -8.06 -6.08
C VAL A 38 0.82 -6.84 -5.69
N ILE A 39 1.55 -6.24 -6.64
CA ILE A 39 2.27 -4.97 -6.41
C ILE A 39 1.29 -3.85 -6.06
N ALA A 40 0.19 -3.71 -6.81
CA ALA A 40 -0.83 -2.70 -6.56
C ALA A 40 -1.49 -2.89 -5.18
N MET A 41 -1.86 -4.12 -4.84
CA MET A 41 -2.44 -4.46 -3.54
C MET A 41 -1.46 -4.20 -2.37
N THR A 42 -0.18 -4.53 -2.56
CA THR A 42 0.86 -4.27 -1.55
C THR A 42 1.06 -2.76 -1.37
N ARG A 43 1.02 -1.98 -2.46
CA ARG A 43 1.06 -0.51 -2.41
C ARG A 43 -0.13 0.05 -1.63
N ASP A 44 -1.33 -0.45 -1.87
CA ASP A 44 -2.53 0.03 -1.20
C ASP A 44 -2.51 -0.33 0.31
N LEU A 45 -2.02 -1.52 0.65
CA LEU A 45 -1.79 -1.91 2.05
C LEU A 45 -0.69 -1.03 2.70
N ASN A 46 0.36 -0.66 1.97
CA ASN A 46 1.35 0.31 2.46
C ASN A 46 0.74 1.68 2.78
N LEU A 47 -0.21 2.16 1.98
CA LEU A 47 -0.94 3.40 2.28
C LEU A 47 -1.73 3.28 3.59
N THR A 48 -2.38 2.14 3.84
CA THR A 48 -3.08 1.93 5.13
C THR A 48 -2.11 1.82 6.30
N SER A 49 -0.94 1.20 6.12
CA SER A 49 0.12 1.14 7.13
C SER A 49 0.70 2.52 7.44
N TYR A 50 0.83 3.37 6.43
CA TYR A 50 1.25 4.76 6.57
C TYR A 50 0.22 5.56 7.38
N ALA A 51 -1.07 5.48 7.00
CA ALA A 51 -2.14 6.17 7.73
C ALA A 51 -2.22 5.75 9.19
N PHE A 52 -2.11 4.44 9.48
CA PHE A 52 -2.03 3.93 10.85
C PHE A 52 -0.85 4.53 11.62
N SER A 53 0.35 4.49 11.04
CA SER A 53 1.56 4.99 11.69
C SER A 53 1.48 6.48 11.98
N LYS A 54 0.94 7.27 11.05
CA LYS A 54 0.76 8.71 11.22
C LYS A 54 -0.29 9.07 12.24
N ASN A 55 -1.44 8.38 12.24
CA ASN A 55 -2.47 8.60 13.27
C ASN A 55 -1.96 8.26 14.68
N ALA A 56 -1.15 7.21 14.82
CA ALA A 56 -0.52 6.86 16.09
C ALA A 56 0.46 7.94 16.56
N GLU A 57 1.30 8.44 15.66
CA GLU A 57 2.27 9.50 15.92
C GLU A 57 1.58 10.82 16.30
N GLU A 58 0.57 11.25 15.54
CA GLU A 58 -0.19 12.47 15.82
C GLU A 58 -0.90 12.39 17.18
N LEU A 59 -1.51 11.25 17.50
CA LEU A 59 -2.15 11.02 18.81
C LEU A 59 -1.14 11.11 19.96
N GLN A 60 0.01 10.43 19.85
CA GLN A 60 1.06 10.47 20.86
C GLN A 60 1.63 11.88 21.04
N ASN A 61 1.91 12.57 19.94
CA ASN A 61 2.41 13.94 19.96
C ASN A 61 1.41 14.91 20.60
N HIS A 62 0.12 14.79 20.29
CA HIS A 62 -0.91 15.61 20.91
C HIS A 62 -0.97 15.40 22.42
N ILE A 63 -0.91 14.15 22.86
CA ILE A 63 -0.86 13.78 24.28
C ILE A 63 0.36 14.37 24.98
N TRP A 64 1.56 14.28 24.39
CA TRP A 64 2.79 14.82 24.98
C TRP A 64 2.81 16.34 25.09
N ARG A 65 1.99 17.06 24.32
CA ARG A 65 1.86 18.52 24.42
C ARG A 65 0.95 18.96 25.57
N TYR A 66 0.19 18.05 26.18
CA TYR A 66 -0.74 18.43 27.25
C TYR A 66 -0.08 19.19 28.43
N PRO A 67 1.10 18.81 28.94
CA PRO A 67 1.73 19.53 30.06
C PRO A 67 2.02 21.00 29.74
N GLU A 68 2.27 21.35 28.48
CA GLU A 68 2.49 22.73 28.02
C GLU A 68 1.19 23.54 27.97
N ILE A 69 0.06 22.85 27.73
CA ILE A 69 -1.24 23.46 27.42
C ILE A 69 -2.15 23.52 28.66
N GLY A 70 -2.11 22.48 29.49
CA GLY A 70 -3.06 22.19 30.58
C GLY A 70 -3.11 23.21 31.72
N GLN A 71 -2.18 24.16 31.79
CA GLN A 71 -2.21 25.27 32.75
C GLN A 71 -2.85 26.56 32.20
N SER A 72 -3.15 26.61 30.90
CA SER A 72 -3.40 27.89 30.19
C SER A 72 -4.68 27.93 29.32
N GLN A 73 -5.43 26.83 29.17
CA GLN A 73 -6.65 26.84 28.37
C GLN A 73 -7.88 27.26 29.20
N PRO A 74 -8.59 28.33 28.82
CA PRO A 74 -9.87 28.65 29.41
C PRO A 74 -10.89 27.56 29.02
N PHE A 75 -11.44 26.86 30.02
CA PHE A 75 -12.54 25.93 29.81
C PHE A 75 -13.78 26.70 29.33
N ASN A 76 -14.20 26.48 28.09
CA ASN A 76 -15.49 26.94 27.60
C ASN A 76 -16.51 25.80 27.74
N PRO A 77 -17.49 25.90 28.67
CA PRO A 77 -18.47 24.84 28.90
C PRO A 77 -19.35 24.53 27.68
N ASP A 78 -19.52 25.47 26.75
CA ASP A 78 -20.41 25.33 25.59
C ASP A 78 -19.73 24.64 24.39
N VAL A 79 -18.39 24.66 24.32
CA VAL A 79 -17.62 24.14 23.18
C VAL A 79 -16.74 22.96 23.57
N GLY A 80 -16.47 22.76 24.87
CA GLY A 80 -15.51 21.78 25.38
C GLY A 80 -14.07 22.31 25.35
N ASP A 81 -13.16 21.61 26.02
CA ASP A 81 -11.72 21.91 25.95
C ASP A 81 -11.19 21.58 24.53
N PRO A 82 -10.64 22.56 23.77
CA PRO A 82 -10.09 22.32 22.44
C PRO A 82 -9.08 21.17 22.39
N PHE A 83 -8.34 20.97 23.48
CA PHE A 83 -7.41 19.86 23.59
C PHE A 83 -8.15 18.51 23.60
N GLY A 84 -9.18 18.38 24.42
CA GLY A 84 -9.97 17.15 24.56
C GLY A 84 -10.72 16.79 23.27
N ILE A 85 -11.23 17.78 22.54
CA ILE A 85 -11.89 17.58 21.24
C ILE A 85 -10.91 16.99 20.23
N GLU A 86 -9.72 17.57 20.12
CA GLU A 86 -8.69 17.11 19.19
C GLU A 86 -8.15 15.73 19.60
N LEU A 87 -8.01 15.48 20.90
CA LEU A 87 -7.64 14.16 21.43
C LEU A 87 -8.66 13.09 21.00
N ALA A 88 -9.96 13.39 21.14
CA ALA A 88 -11.02 12.48 20.73
C ALA A 88 -11.00 12.22 19.21
N ARG A 89 -10.80 13.27 18.39
CA ARG A 89 -10.66 13.16 16.92
C ARG A 89 -9.48 12.25 16.54
N LEU A 90 -8.30 12.48 17.13
CA LEU A 90 -7.10 11.70 16.87
C LEU A 90 -7.24 10.24 17.31
N LEU A 91 -7.85 10.00 18.48
CA LEU A 91 -8.16 8.65 18.94
C LEU A 91 -9.10 7.92 17.97
N ALA A 92 -10.14 8.59 17.49
CA ALA A 92 -11.07 8.03 16.52
C ALA A 92 -10.35 7.62 15.22
N ASN A 93 -9.47 8.48 14.71
CA ASN A 93 -8.69 8.23 13.51
C ASN A 93 -7.72 7.06 13.69
N PHE A 94 -7.04 7.01 14.84
CA PHE A 94 -6.16 5.90 15.20
C PHE A 94 -6.93 4.57 15.23
N LEU A 95 -8.03 4.49 15.99
CA LEU A 95 -8.86 3.30 16.09
C LEU A 95 -9.43 2.86 14.73
N ALA A 96 -9.89 3.81 13.91
CA ALA A 96 -10.34 3.52 12.56
C ALA A 96 -9.22 2.92 11.69
N SER A 97 -8.02 3.50 11.75
CA SER A 97 -6.86 3.03 11.00
C SER A 97 -6.38 1.64 11.43
N VAL A 98 -6.48 1.28 12.71
CA VAL A 98 -6.23 -0.08 13.22
C VAL A 98 -7.11 -1.09 12.47
N LYS A 99 -8.42 -0.82 12.38
CA LYS A 99 -9.34 -1.76 11.71
C LYS A 99 -9.09 -1.84 10.22
N SER A 100 -8.84 -0.71 9.57
CA SER A 100 -8.52 -0.65 8.13
C SER A 100 -7.26 -1.45 7.81
N LEU A 101 -6.21 -1.30 8.63
CA LEU A 101 -4.94 -2.00 8.46
C LEU A 101 -5.11 -3.52 8.59
N VAL A 102 -5.78 -4.00 9.64
CA VAL A 102 -6.07 -5.43 9.85
C VAL A 102 -6.92 -5.99 8.71
N SER A 103 -7.91 -5.23 8.22
CA SER A 103 -8.80 -5.69 7.15
C SER A 103 -8.07 -5.77 5.81
N GLY A 104 -7.28 -4.75 5.46
CA GLY A 104 -6.45 -4.74 4.26
C GLY A 104 -5.42 -5.87 4.26
N GLN A 105 -4.79 -6.11 5.41
CA GLN A 105 -3.83 -7.22 5.56
C GLN A 105 -4.48 -8.59 5.40
N ARG A 106 -5.68 -8.81 5.95
CA ARG A 106 -6.43 -10.05 5.72
C ARG A 106 -6.85 -10.20 4.26
N ALA A 107 -7.16 -9.12 3.56
CA ALA A 107 -7.48 -9.16 2.13
C ALA A 107 -6.26 -9.62 1.32
N VAL A 108 -5.10 -8.98 1.52
CA VAL A 108 -3.84 -9.37 0.86
C VAL A 108 -3.42 -10.81 1.21
N LEU A 109 -3.50 -11.19 2.49
CA LEU A 109 -3.21 -12.54 2.95
C LEU A 109 -4.05 -13.60 2.22
N ARG A 110 -5.36 -13.37 2.09
CA ARG A 110 -6.30 -14.34 1.50
C ARG A 110 -6.29 -14.33 -0.02
N ASP A 111 -5.74 -13.29 -0.62
CA ASP A 111 -5.53 -13.21 -2.05
C ASP A 111 -4.24 -13.96 -2.46
N ILE A 112 -3.15 -13.79 -1.69
CA ILE A 112 -1.87 -14.49 -1.95
C ILE A 112 -1.91 -15.95 -1.47
N TRP A 113 -2.56 -16.22 -0.32
CA TRP A 113 -2.75 -17.56 0.23
C TRP A 113 -4.25 -17.85 0.42
N PRO A 114 -4.95 -18.22 -0.68
CA PRO A 114 -6.40 -18.40 -0.67
C PRO A 114 -6.86 -19.56 0.21
N LYS A 115 -8.08 -19.40 0.71
CA LYS A 115 -8.79 -20.43 1.46
C LYS A 115 -9.29 -21.53 0.54
N ILE A 116 -9.29 -22.76 1.04
CA ILE A 116 -9.88 -23.90 0.35
C ILE A 116 -11.22 -24.20 1.02
N GLY A 117 -12.30 -23.76 0.38
CA GLY A 117 -13.64 -23.83 0.97
C GLY A 117 -13.75 -23.03 2.28
N LYS A 118 -14.04 -23.73 3.39
CA LYS A 118 -14.11 -23.11 4.73
C LYS A 118 -12.78 -23.13 5.50
N GLN A 119 -11.77 -23.82 4.99
CA GLN A 119 -10.49 -23.98 5.67
C GLN A 119 -9.55 -22.83 5.33
N LEU A 120 -8.85 -22.33 6.35
CA LEU A 120 -7.78 -21.35 6.17
C LEU A 120 -6.64 -21.99 5.36
N SER A 121 -5.84 -21.16 4.69
CA SER A 121 -4.63 -21.66 4.03
C SER A 121 -3.64 -22.24 5.06
N GLU A 122 -2.76 -23.13 4.61
CA GLU A 122 -1.70 -23.69 5.45
C GLU A 122 -0.82 -22.58 6.06
N PHE A 123 -0.54 -21.54 5.27
CA PHE A 123 0.17 -20.36 5.75
C PHE A 123 -0.61 -19.59 6.83
N GLU A 124 -1.90 -19.28 6.61
CA GLU A 124 -2.74 -18.53 7.58
C GLU A 124 -2.90 -19.32 8.90
N SER A 125 -3.06 -20.63 8.84
CA SER A 125 -3.22 -21.50 10.02
C SER A 125 -1.89 -21.86 10.74
N GLY A 126 -0.78 -21.89 10.01
CA GLY A 126 0.55 -22.24 10.52
C GLY A 126 1.41 -21.03 10.87
N GLU A 127 2.35 -20.70 9.98
CA GLU A 127 3.40 -19.70 10.23
C GLU A 127 2.82 -18.32 10.57
N TYR A 128 1.78 -17.88 9.86
CA TYR A 128 1.11 -16.61 10.10
C TYR A 128 0.52 -16.51 11.50
N THR A 129 -0.26 -17.52 11.91
CA THR A 129 -0.88 -17.53 13.24
C THR A 129 0.18 -17.59 14.33
N THR A 130 1.26 -18.34 14.11
CA THR A 130 2.40 -18.43 15.03
C THR A 130 3.07 -17.08 15.21
N LYS A 131 3.43 -16.38 14.12
CA LYS A 131 4.06 -15.06 14.22
C LYS A 131 3.11 -14.02 14.83
N ARG A 132 1.82 -14.04 14.49
CA ARG A 132 0.82 -13.14 15.07
C ARG A 132 0.75 -13.31 16.59
N LEU A 133 0.68 -14.55 17.08
CA LEU A 133 0.61 -14.82 18.53
C LEU A 133 1.93 -14.50 19.25
N ALA A 134 3.07 -14.60 18.57
CA ALA A 134 4.37 -14.28 19.14
C ALA A 134 4.59 -12.77 19.33
N VAL A 135 4.04 -11.94 18.43
CA VAL A 135 4.31 -10.49 18.39
C VAL A 135 3.23 -9.67 19.08
N PHE A 136 1.96 -10.08 19.00
CA PHE A 136 0.86 -9.32 19.59
C PHE A 136 0.45 -9.87 20.95
N GLU A 137 0.36 -8.98 21.94
CA GLU A 137 -0.38 -9.26 23.16
C GLU A 137 -1.87 -9.36 22.85
N ALA A 138 -2.42 -10.57 23.01
CA ALA A 138 -3.77 -10.88 22.53
C ALA A 138 -4.85 -10.00 23.16
N ASP A 139 -4.74 -9.72 24.45
CA ASP A 139 -5.75 -8.94 25.19
C ASP A 139 -5.74 -7.46 24.76
N GLU A 140 -4.55 -6.87 24.59
CA GLU A 140 -4.36 -5.48 24.19
C GLU A 140 -4.80 -5.22 22.76
N ALA A 141 -4.41 -6.10 21.83
CA ALA A 141 -4.83 -6.02 20.44
C ALA A 141 -6.37 -6.14 20.33
N LYS A 142 -6.99 -7.04 21.09
CA LYS A 142 -8.45 -7.18 21.14
C LYS A 142 -9.12 -5.96 21.76
N LEU A 143 -8.53 -5.37 22.81
CA LEU A 143 -9.04 -4.14 23.39
C LEU A 143 -9.13 -3.03 22.33
N LEU A 144 -8.08 -2.79 21.55
CA LEU A 144 -8.09 -1.74 20.53
C LEU A 144 -9.14 -2.00 19.43
N GLU A 145 -9.30 -3.25 18.99
CA GLU A 145 -10.39 -3.61 18.06
C GLU A 145 -11.78 -3.34 18.66
N GLU A 146 -11.98 -3.69 19.93
CA GLU A 146 -13.25 -3.47 20.63
C GLU A 146 -13.52 -1.99 20.92
N LEU A 147 -12.50 -1.17 21.20
CA LEU A 147 -12.67 0.28 21.35
C LEU A 147 -13.15 0.93 20.06
N ARG A 148 -12.62 0.47 18.91
CA ARG A 148 -13.13 0.89 17.61
C ARG A 148 -14.59 0.48 17.41
N ASN A 149 -14.95 -0.76 17.76
CA ASN A 149 -16.33 -1.23 17.61
C ASN A 149 -17.27 -0.44 18.53
N TYR A 150 -16.87 -0.21 19.79
CA TYR A 150 -17.60 0.61 20.74
C TYR A 150 -17.83 2.03 20.19
N SER A 151 -16.79 2.68 19.65
CA SER A 151 -16.91 4.05 19.12
C SER A 151 -17.85 4.17 17.93
N GLN A 152 -18.12 3.07 17.21
CA GLN A 152 -19.08 3.06 16.10
C GLN A 152 -20.53 2.87 16.54
N HIS A 153 -20.76 2.18 17.67
CA HIS A 153 -22.10 1.84 18.12
C HIS A 153 -22.60 2.71 19.28
N LYS A 154 -21.68 3.38 19.97
CA LYS A 154 -21.96 4.25 21.11
C LYS A 154 -21.35 5.61 20.86
N PHE A 155 -20.33 5.98 21.64
CA PHE A 155 -19.63 7.24 21.55
C PHE A 155 -18.13 7.00 21.65
N LEU A 156 -17.31 8.00 21.30
CA LEU A 156 -15.89 7.90 21.54
C LEU A 156 -15.63 7.76 23.05
N PRO A 157 -14.77 6.81 23.45
CA PRO A 157 -14.43 6.65 24.86
C PRO A 157 -13.72 7.92 25.35
N TYR A 158 -14.22 8.46 26.46
CA TYR A 158 -13.62 9.65 27.06
C TYR A 158 -12.31 9.28 27.76
N LEU A 159 -11.24 9.99 27.41
CA LEU A 159 -9.92 9.85 28.02
C LEU A 159 -9.74 10.96 29.06
N ASN A 160 -9.53 10.58 30.32
CA ASN A 160 -9.34 11.52 31.40
C ASN A 160 -7.85 11.77 31.66
N PRO A 161 -7.42 13.05 31.73
CA PRO A 161 -6.08 13.39 32.15
C PRO A 161 -5.91 13.03 33.63
N ALA A 162 -4.85 12.31 33.96
CA ALA A 162 -4.52 11.91 35.33
C ALA A 162 -3.05 12.17 35.63
N TRP A 163 -2.78 12.79 36.78
CA TRP A 163 -1.42 12.95 37.30
C TRP A 163 -1.11 11.78 38.22
N GLN A 164 -0.10 10.99 37.87
CA GLN A 164 0.43 9.97 38.76
C GLN A 164 1.76 10.47 39.35
N PHE A 165 1.75 10.69 40.66
CA PHE A 165 2.96 11.01 41.42
C PHE A 165 3.65 9.69 41.78
N SER A 166 4.82 9.43 41.19
CA SER A 166 5.66 8.33 41.64
C SER A 166 6.31 8.70 42.97
N GLN A 167 6.24 7.80 43.95
CA GLN A 167 6.97 7.96 45.22
C GLN A 167 8.47 7.64 45.07
N ALA A 168 8.86 6.92 44.01
CA ALA A 168 10.22 6.42 43.83
C ALA A 168 11.12 7.38 43.02
N MET A 169 10.53 8.25 42.20
CA MET A 169 11.24 9.23 41.38
C MET A 169 10.46 10.54 41.43
N PRO A 170 11.12 11.72 41.57
CA PRO A 170 10.46 13.02 41.54
C PRO A 170 10.09 13.42 40.11
N MET A 171 9.40 12.52 39.40
CA MET A 171 8.80 12.78 38.09
C MET A 171 7.31 12.52 38.17
N THR A 172 6.54 13.53 37.82
CA THR A 172 5.11 13.42 37.61
C THR A 172 4.87 12.77 36.26
N GLU A 173 4.34 11.55 36.24
CA GLU A 173 3.93 10.93 34.99
C GLU A 173 2.49 11.36 34.68
N PHE A 174 2.34 11.98 33.52
CA PHE A 174 1.07 12.42 33.01
C PHE A 174 0.46 11.32 32.14
N GLN A 175 -0.77 10.88 32.46
CA GLN A 175 -1.44 9.76 31.82
C GLN A 175 -2.79 10.17 31.26
N PHE A 176 -3.19 9.55 30.15
CA PHE A 176 -4.56 9.61 29.65
C PHE A 176 -5.25 8.28 29.91
N ARG A 177 -6.16 8.28 30.89
CA ARG A 177 -6.82 7.08 31.36
C ARG A 177 -8.20 6.90 30.74
N LEU A 178 -8.41 5.71 30.21
CA LEU A 178 -9.68 5.22 29.71
C LEU A 178 -10.55 4.72 30.87
N HIS A 179 -11.76 5.25 31.00
CA HIS A 179 -12.73 4.75 31.98
C HIS A 179 -13.31 3.40 31.57
N VAL A 180 -13.24 2.43 32.47
CA VAL A 180 -13.63 1.04 32.20
C VAL A 180 -15.14 0.83 32.36
N GLU A 181 -15.77 1.49 33.33
CA GLU A 181 -17.20 1.28 33.65
C GLU A 181 -18.14 1.43 32.44
N PRO A 182 -18.03 2.49 31.59
CA PRO A 182 -18.91 2.63 30.42
C PRO A 182 -18.73 1.51 29.38
N LEU A 183 -17.53 0.93 29.29
CA LEU A 183 -17.23 -0.17 28.38
C LEU A 183 -17.84 -1.48 28.90
N LEU A 184 -17.75 -1.74 30.20
CA LEU A 184 -18.33 -2.95 30.82
C LEU A 184 -19.86 -3.00 30.72
N LYS A 185 -20.52 -1.84 30.66
CA LYS A 185 -21.97 -1.72 30.44
C LYS A 185 -22.41 -2.01 29.00
N TRP A 186 -21.48 -2.18 28.06
CA TRP A 186 -21.82 -2.48 26.68
C TRP A 186 -22.05 -3.98 26.48
N ASP A 187 -23.28 -4.35 26.12
CA ASP A 187 -23.69 -5.75 25.98
C ASP A 187 -22.96 -6.52 24.88
N SER A 188 -22.52 -5.83 23.83
CA SER A 188 -21.80 -6.44 22.70
C SER A 188 -20.29 -6.53 22.93
N LEU A 189 -19.79 -6.13 24.10
CA LEU A 189 -18.36 -6.20 24.43
C LEU A 189 -17.90 -7.67 24.44
N ASN A 190 -16.80 -7.95 23.73
CA ASN A 190 -16.19 -9.27 23.73
C ASN A 190 -15.90 -9.81 25.14
N ALA A 191 -16.22 -11.08 25.40
CA ALA A 191 -16.09 -11.69 26.73
C ALA A 191 -14.64 -11.76 27.25
N GLU A 192 -13.65 -11.92 26.37
CA GLU A 192 -12.24 -11.91 26.76
C GLU A 192 -11.78 -10.50 27.12
N VAL A 193 -12.15 -9.50 26.32
CA VAL A 193 -11.86 -8.09 26.62
C VAL A 193 -12.56 -7.65 27.89
N ARG A 194 -13.80 -8.10 28.14
CA ARG A 194 -14.50 -7.86 29.40
C ARG A 194 -13.72 -8.39 30.60
N LYS A 195 -13.21 -9.63 30.53
CA LYS A 195 -12.37 -10.21 31.60
C LYS A 195 -11.07 -9.44 31.78
N TYR A 196 -10.44 -9.01 30.68
CA TYR A 196 -9.24 -8.17 30.72
C TYR A 196 -9.52 -6.85 31.44
N LEU A 197 -10.56 -6.12 31.03
CA LEU A 197 -10.97 -4.86 31.64
C LEU A 197 -11.26 -4.99 33.14
N GLN A 198 -11.96 -6.05 33.56
CA GLN A 198 -12.24 -6.32 34.98
C GLN A 198 -10.99 -6.52 35.85
N ARG A 199 -9.87 -6.99 35.27
CA ARG A 199 -8.61 -7.17 36.00
C ARG A 199 -7.82 -5.86 36.17
N GLN A 200 -8.01 -4.90 35.28
CA GLN A 200 -7.27 -3.65 35.28
C GLN A 200 -7.84 -2.59 36.25
N GLY A 201 -9.05 -2.81 36.76
CA GLY A 201 -9.73 -1.89 37.69
C GLY A 201 -10.59 -0.85 36.97
N ASP A 202 -10.68 0.36 37.56
CA ASP A 202 -11.62 1.39 37.11
C ASP A 202 -11.16 2.16 35.87
N SER A 203 -9.85 2.16 35.61
CA SER A 203 -9.25 2.95 34.54
C SER A 203 -7.96 2.32 34.00
N ILE A 204 -7.71 2.49 32.70
CA ILE A 204 -6.54 1.93 32.01
C ILE A 204 -5.75 3.04 31.33
N ASP A 205 -4.43 3.04 31.46
CA ASP A 205 -3.57 3.92 30.66
C ASP A 205 -3.43 3.37 29.24
N LEU A 206 -3.95 4.12 28.27
CA LEU A 206 -4.02 3.68 26.88
C LEU A 206 -2.70 3.90 26.13
N LEU A 207 -1.86 4.84 26.58
CA LEU A 207 -0.61 5.19 25.89
C LEU A 207 0.37 4.02 25.78
N PRO A 208 0.71 3.29 26.87
CA PRO A 208 1.60 2.14 26.79
C PRO A 208 1.06 1.04 25.86
N ILE A 209 -0.27 0.85 25.86
CA ILE A 209 -0.96 -0.13 25.01
C ILE A 209 -0.81 0.25 23.54
N ILE A 210 -1.06 1.51 23.18
CA ILE A 210 -0.88 2.02 21.82
C ILE A 210 0.58 1.89 21.39
N GLY A 211 1.52 2.22 22.28
CA GLY A 211 2.96 2.10 22.03
C GLY A 211 3.38 0.66 21.72
N ARG A 212 3.03 -0.30 22.60
CA ARG A 212 3.29 -1.73 22.39
C ARG A 212 2.63 -2.26 21.12
N TYR A 213 1.37 -1.93 20.90
CA TYR A 213 0.64 -2.35 19.70
C TYR A 213 1.29 -1.82 18.42
N THR A 214 1.68 -0.54 18.39
CA THR A 214 2.32 0.06 17.21
C THR A 214 3.69 -0.58 16.93
N ALA A 215 4.47 -0.90 17.96
CA ALA A 215 5.72 -1.63 17.82
C ALA A 215 5.48 -3.05 17.27
N ALA A 216 4.49 -3.76 17.81
CA ALA A 216 4.07 -5.09 17.36
C ALA A 216 3.62 -5.07 15.89
N VAL A 217 2.85 -4.06 15.47
CA VAL A 217 2.48 -3.87 14.05
C VAL A 217 3.72 -3.71 13.17
N ARG A 218 4.67 -2.84 13.53
CA ARG A 218 5.89 -2.63 12.73
C ARG A 218 6.70 -3.91 12.57
N GLU A 219 6.90 -4.64 13.66
CA GLU A 219 7.61 -5.93 13.62
C GLU A 219 6.88 -6.94 12.74
N PHE A 220 5.56 -7.09 12.94
CA PHE A 220 4.75 -8.04 12.20
C PHE A 220 4.74 -7.75 10.70
N TYR A 221 4.55 -6.49 10.30
CA TYR A 221 4.52 -6.11 8.89
C TYR A 221 5.90 -6.22 8.24
N GLY A 222 6.98 -5.91 8.96
CA GLY A 222 8.34 -6.16 8.47
C GLY A 222 8.55 -7.63 8.09
N TRP A 223 8.10 -8.55 8.93
CA TRP A 223 8.11 -9.98 8.60
C TRP A 223 7.12 -10.35 7.48
N PHE A 224 5.90 -9.83 7.51
CA PHE A 224 4.85 -10.18 6.54
C PHE A 224 5.24 -9.78 5.11
N TRP A 225 5.91 -8.63 4.93
CA TRP A 225 6.42 -8.20 3.64
C TRP A 225 7.48 -9.11 3.05
N LEU A 226 8.37 -9.65 3.88
CA LEU A 226 9.35 -10.64 3.43
C LEU A 226 8.65 -11.89 2.92
N LYS A 227 7.58 -12.35 3.59
CA LYS A 227 6.80 -13.52 3.16
C LYS A 227 6.04 -13.30 1.86
N ILE A 228 5.51 -12.09 1.65
CA ILE A 228 4.90 -11.73 0.38
C ILE A 228 5.94 -11.73 -0.74
N ASP A 229 7.11 -11.12 -0.52
CA ASP A 229 8.17 -11.10 -1.51
C ASP A 229 8.68 -12.52 -1.83
N GLU A 230 8.96 -13.34 -0.82
CA GLU A 230 9.36 -14.75 -0.98
C GLU A 230 8.37 -15.53 -1.83
N LYS A 231 7.06 -15.38 -1.57
CA LYS A 231 6.00 -16.09 -2.28
C LYS A 231 5.83 -15.62 -3.73
N THR A 232 5.97 -14.33 -3.97
CA THR A 232 5.66 -13.69 -5.27
C THR A 232 6.87 -13.60 -6.19
N LYS A 233 8.08 -13.71 -5.64
CA LYS A 233 9.35 -13.68 -6.38
C LYS A 233 9.36 -14.51 -7.68
N PRO A 234 8.94 -15.79 -7.72
CA PRO A 234 8.96 -16.55 -8.96
C PRO A 234 8.06 -15.97 -10.05
N GLU A 235 6.89 -15.45 -9.69
CA GLU A 235 5.95 -14.79 -10.61
C GLU A 235 6.46 -13.41 -11.05
N ARG A 236 7.23 -12.74 -10.19
CA ARG A 236 7.81 -11.42 -10.47
C ARG A 236 8.98 -11.46 -11.45
N VAL A 237 9.71 -12.58 -11.58
CA VAL A 237 10.85 -12.67 -12.52
C VAL A 237 10.44 -12.31 -13.94
N GLU A 238 9.33 -12.87 -14.41
CA GLU A 238 8.82 -12.63 -15.75
C GLU A 238 8.28 -11.20 -15.89
N TYR A 239 7.51 -10.74 -14.90
CA TYR A 239 7.01 -9.37 -14.85
C TYR A 239 8.14 -8.33 -14.90
N ASP A 240 9.17 -8.47 -14.06
CA ASP A 240 10.30 -7.54 -13.98
C ASP A 240 11.09 -7.52 -15.30
N ALA A 241 11.25 -8.67 -15.96
CA ALA A 241 11.90 -8.75 -17.26
C ALA A 241 11.07 -8.05 -18.35
N HIS A 242 9.75 -8.20 -18.32
CA HIS A 242 8.84 -7.50 -19.23
C HIS A 242 8.77 -5.98 -18.97
N VAL A 243 8.80 -5.55 -17.71
CA VAL A 243 8.92 -4.13 -17.35
C VAL A 243 10.22 -3.55 -17.88
N ALA A 244 11.35 -4.25 -17.69
CA ALA A 244 12.64 -3.81 -18.20
C ALA A 244 12.62 -3.67 -19.73
N GLU A 245 12.03 -4.63 -20.44
CA GLU A 245 11.87 -4.56 -21.89
C GLU A 245 10.98 -3.39 -22.32
N LEU A 246 9.84 -3.18 -21.66
CA LEU A 246 8.92 -2.08 -21.96
C LEU A 246 9.59 -0.72 -21.75
N MET A 247 10.37 -0.55 -20.70
CA MET A 247 11.10 0.70 -20.43
C MET A 247 12.08 1.02 -21.57
N VAL A 248 12.87 0.04 -22.02
CA VAL A 248 13.80 0.24 -23.13
C VAL A 248 13.07 0.40 -24.48
N PHE A 249 11.92 -0.26 -24.67
CA PHE A 249 11.06 0.00 -25.83
C PHE A 249 10.49 1.42 -25.81
N GLY A 250 10.06 1.92 -24.66
CA GLY A 250 9.66 3.32 -24.48
C GLY A 250 10.75 4.30 -24.89
N GLU A 251 12.01 4.02 -24.56
CA GLU A 251 13.15 4.82 -25.02
C GLU A 251 13.29 4.82 -26.56
N GLU A 252 12.99 3.70 -27.24
CA GLU A 252 12.99 3.62 -28.71
C GLU A 252 11.85 4.44 -29.32
N VAL A 253 10.64 4.30 -28.77
CA VAL A 253 9.42 4.96 -29.25
C VAL A 253 9.47 6.47 -29.03
N PHE A 254 9.92 6.90 -27.84
CA PHE A 254 9.97 8.30 -27.42
C PHE A 254 11.38 8.92 -27.53
N LEU A 255 12.21 8.37 -28.42
CA LEU A 255 13.58 8.81 -28.64
C LEU A 255 13.62 10.30 -29.00
N THR A 256 14.17 11.10 -28.10
CA THR A 256 14.24 12.55 -28.19
C THR A 256 15.65 13.01 -27.79
N PRO A 257 16.30 13.91 -28.55
CA PRO A 257 17.60 14.46 -28.18
C PRO A 257 17.57 15.17 -26.82
N ASP A 258 18.64 15.09 -26.05
CA ASP A 258 18.72 15.66 -24.70
C ASP A 258 18.52 17.17 -24.66
N TRP A 259 18.94 17.88 -25.71
CA TRP A 259 18.75 19.33 -25.81
C TRP A 259 17.27 19.72 -26.00
N ILE A 260 16.43 18.85 -26.57
CA ILE A 260 14.97 19.10 -26.63
C ILE A 260 14.33 18.96 -25.26
N ARG A 261 14.89 18.12 -24.37
CA ARG A 261 14.34 17.86 -23.03
C ARG A 261 14.66 18.98 -22.02
N ARG A 262 15.59 19.88 -22.35
CA ARG A 262 16.00 20.98 -21.47
C ARG A 262 15.29 22.27 -21.86
N PRO A 263 14.70 23.01 -20.89
CA PRO A 263 14.18 24.35 -21.18
C PRO A 263 15.28 25.24 -21.78
N GLY A 264 15.03 25.79 -22.97
CA GLY A 264 16.00 26.62 -23.70
C GLY A 264 17.17 25.85 -24.34
N GLY A 265 17.08 24.52 -24.48
CA GLY A 265 18.14 23.75 -25.10
C GLY A 265 18.22 23.98 -26.62
N GLU A 266 19.40 24.38 -27.08
CA GLU A 266 19.68 24.61 -28.49
C GLU A 266 20.29 23.38 -29.16
N GLN A 267 20.04 23.22 -30.45
CA GLN A 267 20.64 22.19 -31.27
C GLN A 267 22.17 22.40 -31.35
N PRO A 268 23.01 21.38 -31.05
CA PRO A 268 24.45 21.51 -31.15
C PRO A 268 24.91 21.91 -32.57
N PRO A 269 25.95 22.76 -32.70
CA PRO A 269 26.52 23.10 -34.00
C PRO A 269 26.97 21.84 -34.77
N GLY A 270 26.58 21.72 -36.05
CA GLY A 270 26.92 20.56 -36.87
C GLY A 270 26.11 19.27 -36.55
N TRP A 271 25.01 19.38 -35.80
CA TRP A 271 24.18 18.24 -35.43
C TRP A 271 23.62 17.50 -36.65
N ASN A 272 23.95 16.22 -36.73
CA ASN A 272 23.40 15.30 -37.72
C ASN A 272 22.36 14.38 -37.06
N GLY A 273 21.10 14.83 -37.05
CA GLY A 273 20.00 14.08 -36.44
C GLY A 273 19.83 12.67 -36.98
N LYS A 274 20.12 12.44 -38.27
CA LYS A 274 20.06 11.11 -38.89
C LYS A 274 21.14 10.17 -38.35
N ARG A 275 22.39 10.66 -38.23
CA ARG A 275 23.52 9.91 -37.67
C ARG A 275 23.32 9.64 -36.18
N TRP A 276 22.92 10.65 -35.42
CA TRP A 276 22.59 10.50 -34.00
C TRP A 276 21.48 9.46 -33.81
N ARG A 277 20.33 9.64 -34.48
CA ARG A 277 19.19 8.74 -34.34
C ARG A 277 19.57 7.31 -34.67
N ARG A 278 20.34 7.08 -35.74
CA ARG A 278 20.84 5.73 -36.10
C ARG A 278 21.69 5.13 -34.98
N ARG A 279 22.61 5.90 -34.40
CA ARG A 279 23.48 5.44 -33.31
C ARG A 279 22.68 5.14 -32.05
N SER A 280 21.82 6.05 -31.61
CA SER A 280 21.00 5.88 -30.41
C SER A 280 20.05 4.69 -30.55
N LEU A 281 19.39 4.54 -31.71
CA LEU A 281 18.55 3.37 -31.97
C LEU A 281 19.35 2.06 -31.96
N ALA A 282 20.58 2.05 -32.49
CA ALA A 282 21.42 0.86 -32.44
C ALA A 282 21.78 0.47 -30.99
N GLU A 283 22.15 1.45 -30.16
CA GLU A 283 22.46 1.25 -28.74
C GLU A 283 21.23 0.79 -27.95
N ILE A 284 20.05 1.39 -28.18
CA ILE A 284 18.79 0.97 -27.56
C ILE A 284 18.44 -0.47 -27.97
N ARG A 285 18.53 -0.80 -29.27
CA ARG A 285 18.24 -2.15 -29.77
C ARG A 285 19.19 -3.21 -29.25
N GLN A 286 20.47 -2.87 -29.05
CA GLN A 286 21.44 -3.76 -28.39
C GLN A 286 21.02 -4.05 -26.94
N ARG A 287 20.55 -3.03 -26.19
CA ARG A 287 20.01 -3.23 -24.83
C ARG A 287 18.75 -4.10 -24.84
N ARG A 288 17.81 -3.86 -25.76
CA ARG A 288 16.61 -4.71 -25.93
C ARG A 288 16.98 -6.15 -26.24
N TRP A 289 17.95 -6.36 -27.14
CA TRP A 289 18.45 -7.70 -27.46
C TRP A 289 19.07 -8.41 -26.25
N ALA A 290 19.84 -7.69 -25.42
CA ALA A 290 20.41 -8.24 -24.19
C ALA A 290 19.33 -8.64 -23.15
N LEU A 291 18.16 -7.99 -23.18
CA LEU A 291 16.98 -8.35 -22.39
C LEU A 291 16.16 -9.52 -23.00
N GLY A 292 16.63 -10.12 -24.09
CA GLY A 292 15.99 -11.26 -24.73
C GLY A 292 14.99 -10.92 -25.84
N HIS A 293 14.87 -9.64 -26.24
CA HIS A 293 13.98 -9.25 -27.35
C HIS A 293 14.54 -9.71 -28.71
N ARG A 294 13.85 -10.66 -29.36
CA ARG A 294 14.20 -11.20 -30.68
C ARG A 294 13.23 -10.74 -31.78
N SER A 295 13.24 -9.44 -32.11
CA SER A 295 12.49 -8.82 -33.22
C SER A 295 10.95 -8.99 -33.22
N PHE A 296 10.24 -8.21 -34.05
CA PHE A 296 8.78 -7.99 -33.99
C PHE A 296 7.90 -9.21 -34.34
N ARG A 297 8.51 -10.28 -34.79
CA ARG A 297 7.92 -11.60 -35.05
C ARG A 297 9.09 -12.52 -34.76
N GLY A 298 8.99 -13.41 -33.78
CA GLY A 298 10.11 -14.29 -33.47
C GLY A 298 10.37 -15.19 -34.67
N ILE A 299 11.17 -14.74 -35.63
CA ILE A 299 11.47 -15.53 -36.82
C ILE A 299 12.47 -16.59 -36.37
N THR A 300 11.98 -17.77 -36.07
CA THR A 300 12.80 -18.95 -35.88
C THR A 300 13.01 -19.58 -37.25
N VAL A 301 14.27 -19.74 -37.63
CA VAL A 301 14.63 -20.45 -38.85
C VAL A 301 14.87 -21.91 -38.47
N ASP A 302 14.07 -22.81 -39.02
CA ASP A 302 14.23 -24.24 -38.79
C ASP A 302 15.51 -24.80 -39.45
N ASN A 303 15.82 -26.07 -39.19
CA ASN A 303 17.00 -26.74 -39.76
C ASN A 303 16.92 -26.93 -41.29
N GLN A 304 15.79 -26.59 -41.92
CA GLN A 304 15.56 -26.65 -43.36
C GLN A 304 15.56 -25.26 -44.02
N GLY A 305 15.79 -24.18 -43.24
CA GLY A 305 15.80 -22.81 -43.73
C GLY A 305 14.41 -22.16 -43.83
N GLY A 306 13.37 -22.79 -43.30
CA GLY A 306 12.03 -22.25 -43.19
C GLY A 306 11.95 -21.20 -42.08
N ALA A 307 11.49 -20.00 -42.42
CA ALA A 307 11.28 -18.91 -41.46
C ALA A 307 9.86 -19.01 -40.86
N GLU A 308 9.75 -19.50 -39.63
CA GLU A 308 8.49 -19.51 -38.89
C GLU A 308 8.32 -18.20 -38.12
N VAL A 309 7.20 -17.52 -38.34
CA VAL A 309 6.80 -16.35 -37.54
C VAL A 309 6.25 -16.87 -36.22
N GLY A 310 7.05 -16.81 -35.16
CA GLY A 310 6.61 -17.17 -33.80
C GLY A 310 5.47 -16.28 -33.30
N GLU A 311 4.68 -16.82 -32.37
CA GLU A 311 3.63 -16.08 -31.65
C GLU A 311 4.22 -14.85 -30.94
N HIS A 312 3.35 -13.85 -30.70
CA HIS A 312 3.68 -12.49 -30.28
C HIS A 312 4.88 -12.43 -29.29
N PRO A 313 5.89 -11.56 -29.51
CA PRO A 313 7.21 -11.62 -28.84
C PRO A 313 7.21 -11.46 -27.32
N TRP A 314 6.06 -11.13 -26.73
CA TRP A 314 5.75 -11.07 -25.31
C TRP A 314 5.20 -12.41 -24.75
N THR A 315 5.42 -13.51 -25.47
CA THR A 315 5.24 -14.88 -24.94
C THR A 315 6.22 -15.12 -23.78
N PRO A 316 5.85 -15.95 -22.78
CA PRO A 316 6.59 -16.08 -21.53
C PRO A 316 8.10 -16.32 -21.69
N ILE A 317 8.91 -15.50 -21.00
CA ILE A 317 10.38 -15.54 -21.07
C ILE A 317 10.94 -16.88 -20.56
N LEU A 318 10.20 -17.58 -19.68
CA LEU A 318 10.56 -18.89 -19.14
C LEU A 318 10.59 -20.02 -20.19
N LEU A 319 10.07 -19.79 -21.40
CA LEU A 319 10.15 -20.74 -22.53
C LEU A 319 11.32 -20.46 -23.48
N ARG A 320 12.22 -19.53 -23.13
CA ARG A 320 13.27 -19.03 -24.05
C ARG A 320 14.69 -19.09 -23.48
N VAL A 321 14.98 -20.08 -22.64
CA VAL A 321 16.35 -20.53 -22.40
C VAL A 321 16.60 -21.75 -23.32
N PRO A 322 17.71 -21.79 -24.08
CA PRO A 322 18.05 -22.96 -24.90
C PRO A 322 18.27 -24.22 -24.08
#